data_AF-A0A661WDW9-F1
#
_entry.id   AF-A0A661WDW9-F1
#
_cell.length_a   1.000
_cell.length_b   1.000
_cell.length_c   1.000
_cell.angle_alpha   90.00
_cell.angle_beta   90.00
_cell.angle_gamma   90.00
#
_symmetry.space_group_name_H-M   'P 1'
#
loop_
_entity.id
_entity.type
_entity.pdbx_description
1 polymer ?
#
loop_
_entity_poly.entity_id
_entity_poly.type
_entity_poly.pdbx_seq_one_letter_code
_entity_poly.pdbx_strand_id
1 'polypeptide(L)'
;QSIGLGTWGVDFGLLAEDDTLIGKQYHYRNSLTEGILEKAFSLAPKEEIYAQTGNQFIRYNSLFQLLAMAETNAPQLSIARRFLNISDLFNFFLTGQKNNEFTISTTTQCYNPNEQKWCA
;
A
#
# COMPACT_ATOMS: atom_id res chain seq x y z
N GLN A 1 6.72 2.36 30.87
CA GLN A 1 6.66 3.38 29.80
C GLN A 1 6.62 2.66 28.46
N SER A 2 5.94 3.19 27.46
CA SER A 2 5.80 2.60 26.11
C SER A 2 5.97 3.67 25.03
N ILE A 3 6.19 3.25 23.78
CA ILE A 3 6.32 4.09 22.59
C ILE A 3 5.24 3.68 21.58
N GLY A 4 4.65 4.64 20.89
CA GLY A 4 3.74 4.41 19.77
C GLY A 4 4.14 5.27 18.57
N LEU A 5 3.91 4.75 17.36
CA LEU A 5 4.20 5.44 16.11
C LEU A 5 2.92 5.66 15.31
N GLY A 6 2.79 6.86 14.75
CA GLY A 6 1.73 7.22 13.82
C GLY A 6 2.31 8.07 12.70
N THR A 7 1.90 7.78 11.47
CA THR A 7 2.37 8.49 10.26
C THR A 7 1.17 8.91 9.42
N TRP A 8 1.42 9.59 8.30
CA TRP A 8 0.40 9.68 7.26
C TRP A 8 0.14 8.28 6.66
N GLY A 9 -1.05 8.10 6.07
CA GLY A 9 -1.44 6.84 5.42
C GLY A 9 -0.90 6.71 4.00
N VAL A 10 -1.43 5.74 3.26
CA VAL A 10 -1.17 5.40 1.83
C VAL A 10 0.24 4.99 1.45
N ASP A 11 1.28 5.60 2.02
CA ASP A 11 2.66 5.28 1.66
C ASP A 11 3.10 3.97 2.35
N PHE A 12 4.05 3.30 1.71
CA PHE A 12 4.51 1.98 2.12
C PHE A 12 5.97 1.72 1.75
N GLY A 13 6.57 0.75 2.42
CA GLY A 13 7.82 0.10 2.03
C GLY A 13 7.56 -1.32 1.54
N LEU A 14 8.34 -1.74 0.55
CA LEU A 14 8.43 -3.14 0.13
C LEU A 14 9.71 -3.74 0.70
N LEU A 15 9.62 -4.91 1.32
CA LEU A 15 10.79 -5.65 1.81
C LEU A 15 11.03 -6.87 0.95
N ALA A 16 12.31 -7.15 0.69
CA ALA A 16 12.79 -8.36 0.05
C ALA A 16 12.70 -9.55 1.02
N GLU A 17 13.15 -10.72 0.55
CA GLU A 17 13.09 -11.97 1.33
C GLU A 17 13.96 -11.95 2.59
N ASP A 18 15.06 -11.22 2.54
CA ASP A 18 16.01 -11.00 3.65
C ASP A 18 15.66 -9.77 4.50
N ASP A 19 14.46 -9.21 4.32
CA ASP A 19 13.97 -7.99 4.95
C ASP A 19 14.70 -6.70 4.55
N THR A 20 15.53 -6.75 3.52
CA THR A 20 16.10 -5.54 2.93
C THR A 20 14.98 -4.68 2.33
N LEU A 21 14.95 -3.40 2.69
CA LEU A 21 14.05 -2.41 2.09
C LEU A 21 14.37 -2.22 0.60
N ILE A 22 13.37 -2.46 -0.26
CA ILE A 22 13.51 -2.40 -1.71
C ILE A 22 13.30 -0.99 -2.22
N GLY A 23 14.34 -0.45 -2.87
CA GLY A 23 14.26 0.81 -3.63
C GLY A 23 13.92 2.03 -2.77
N LYS A 24 13.70 3.16 -3.44
CA LYS A 24 13.20 4.38 -2.80
C LYS A 24 11.68 4.32 -2.74
N GLN A 25 11.12 4.71 -1.60
CA GLN A 25 9.67 4.83 -1.45
C GLN A 25 9.13 5.94 -2.35
N TYR A 26 8.03 5.65 -3.03
CA TYR A 26 7.29 6.68 -3.74
C TYR A 26 6.45 7.45 -2.72
N HIS A 27 6.60 8.76 -2.70
CA HIS A 27 5.72 9.64 -1.92
C HIS A 27 4.40 9.82 -2.68
N TYR A 28 3.27 9.88 -1.98
CA TYR A 28 1.93 10.07 -2.57
C TYR A 28 1.74 11.29 -3.52
N ARG A 29 2.73 12.19 -3.61
CA ARG A 29 2.72 13.37 -4.52
C ARG A 29 3.43 13.10 -5.85
N ASN A 30 3.95 11.90 -6.05
CA ASN A 30 4.58 11.52 -7.30
C ASN A 30 3.56 11.58 -8.45
N SER A 31 4.00 12.02 -9.63
CA SER A 31 3.18 12.07 -10.84
C SER A 31 2.99 10.70 -11.51
N LEU A 32 3.69 9.65 -11.06
CA LEU A 32 3.58 8.29 -11.60
C LEU A 32 2.16 7.72 -11.59
N THR A 33 1.26 8.26 -10.77
CA THR A 33 -0.14 7.83 -10.68
C THR A 33 -1.09 8.73 -11.48
N GLU A 34 -0.59 9.55 -12.40
CA GLU A 34 -1.45 10.33 -13.30
C GLU A 34 -2.16 9.41 -14.31
N GLY A 35 -3.48 9.58 -14.46
CA GLY A 35 -4.31 8.73 -15.33
C GLY A 35 -4.53 7.29 -14.83
N ILE A 36 -4.06 6.95 -13.63
CA ILE A 36 -4.09 5.57 -13.15
C ILE A 36 -5.50 5.11 -12.74
N LEU A 37 -6.39 6.04 -12.39
CA LEU A 37 -7.76 5.72 -11.99
C LEU A 37 -8.56 5.19 -13.18
N GLU A 38 -8.41 5.84 -14.34
CA GLU A 38 -9.01 5.42 -15.60
C GLU A 38 -8.53 4.01 -15.96
N LYS A 39 -7.23 3.74 -15.78
CA LYS A 39 -6.68 2.40 -15.96
C LYS A 39 -7.27 1.40 -14.98
N ALA A 40 -7.33 1.72 -13.69
CA ALA A 40 -7.93 0.85 -12.68
C ALA A 40 -9.39 0.49 -13.03
N PHE A 41 -10.19 1.49 -13.45
CA PHE A 41 -11.59 1.29 -13.81
C PHE A 41 -11.79 0.46 -15.08
N SER A 42 -10.79 0.41 -15.96
CA SER A 42 -10.80 -0.51 -17.10
C SER A 42 -10.50 -1.97 -16.73
N LEU A 43 -9.86 -2.20 -15.58
CA LEU A 43 -9.53 -3.54 -15.08
C LEU A 43 -10.61 -4.08 -14.14
N ALA A 44 -11.16 -3.23 -13.28
CA ALA A 44 -12.23 -3.56 -12.34
C ALA A 44 -13.20 -2.38 -12.22
N PRO A 45 -14.53 -2.60 -12.28
CA PRO A 45 -15.52 -1.55 -12.10
C PRO A 45 -15.32 -0.78 -10.78
N LYS A 46 -15.53 0.53 -10.82
CA LYS A 46 -15.40 1.41 -9.65
C LYS A 46 -16.26 0.93 -8.48
N GLU A 47 -17.47 0.49 -8.76
CA GLU A 47 -18.45 0.02 -7.76
C GLU A 47 -17.94 -1.23 -7.05
N GLU A 48 -17.23 -2.12 -7.75
CA GLU A 48 -16.64 -3.33 -7.19
C GLU A 48 -15.48 -2.99 -6.24
N ILE A 49 -14.55 -2.13 -6.69
CA ILE A 49 -13.43 -1.67 -5.84
C ILE A 49 -13.99 -1.00 -4.58
N TYR A 50 -15.02 -0.17 -4.72
CA TYR A 50 -15.66 0.49 -3.58
C TYR A 50 -16.36 -0.50 -2.65
N ALA A 51 -17.09 -1.48 -3.19
CA ALA A 51 -17.78 -2.49 -2.40
C ALA A 51 -16.83 -3.32 -1.53
N GLN A 52 -15.64 -3.63 -2.05
CA GLN A 52 -14.62 -4.38 -1.31
C GLN A 52 -13.90 -3.54 -0.26
N THR A 53 -13.59 -2.28 -0.56
CA THR A 53 -12.65 -1.47 0.24
C THR A 53 -13.32 -0.38 1.07
N GLY A 54 -14.49 0.09 0.66
CA GLY A 54 -15.22 1.20 1.27
C GLY A 54 -14.52 2.57 1.19
N ASN A 55 -13.39 2.68 0.48
CA ASN A 55 -12.54 3.86 0.50
C ASN A 55 -12.78 4.76 -0.73
N GLN A 56 -12.59 6.07 -0.55
CA GLN A 56 -12.67 7.06 -1.63
C GLN A 56 -11.56 6.85 -2.66
N PHE A 57 -11.87 7.18 -3.91
CA PHE A 57 -10.93 7.08 -5.03
C PHE A 57 -10.00 8.28 -5.07
N ILE A 58 -8.78 8.11 -4.56
CA ILE A 58 -7.72 9.09 -4.69
C ILE A 58 -6.54 8.43 -5.39
N ARG A 59 -6.04 9.06 -6.45
CA ARG A 59 -5.01 8.50 -7.35
C ARG A 59 -3.75 7.98 -6.65
N TYR A 60 -3.46 8.47 -5.45
CA TYR A 60 -2.27 8.11 -4.68
C TYR A 60 -2.50 7.05 -3.61
N ASN A 61 -3.71 6.46 -3.49
CA ASN A 61 -3.91 5.31 -2.62
C ASN A 61 -2.96 4.17 -3.01
N SER A 62 -2.54 3.35 -2.04
CA SER A 62 -1.51 2.32 -2.26
C SER A 62 -1.88 1.37 -3.41
N LEU A 63 -3.16 1.01 -3.56
CA LEU A 63 -3.67 0.22 -4.68
C LEU A 63 -3.21 0.77 -6.03
N PHE A 64 -3.34 2.08 -6.23
CA PHE A 64 -3.00 2.71 -7.49
C PHE A 64 -1.50 2.95 -7.67
N GLN A 65 -0.77 3.17 -6.57
CA GLN A 65 0.70 3.18 -6.61
C GLN A 65 1.23 1.80 -7.06
N LEU A 66 0.69 0.72 -6.49
CA LEU A 66 1.04 -0.66 -6.87
C LEU A 66 0.64 -0.97 -8.32
N LEU A 67 -0.53 -0.51 -8.77
CA LEU A 67 -0.95 -0.65 -10.17
C LEU A 67 0.01 0.09 -11.12
N ALA A 68 0.41 1.32 -10.79
CA ALA A 68 1.37 2.07 -11.60
C ALA A 68 2.75 1.37 -11.66
N MET A 69 3.19 0.77 -10.56
CA MET A 69 4.38 -0.07 -10.53
C MET A 69 4.23 -1.31 -11.43
N ALA A 70 3.06 -1.97 -11.43
CA ALA A 70 2.80 -3.11 -12.28
C ALA A 70 2.78 -2.73 -13.78
N GLU A 71 2.12 -1.62 -14.14
CA GLU A 71 2.06 -1.13 -15.53
C GLU A 71 3.44 -0.78 -16.10
N THR A 72 4.34 -0.29 -15.23
CA THR A 72 5.72 0.03 -15.62
C THR A 72 6.68 -1.16 -15.51
N ASN A 73 6.18 -2.36 -15.19
CA ASN A 73 6.97 -3.55 -14.92
C ASN A 73 8.11 -3.30 -13.91
N ALA A 74 7.79 -2.56 -12.84
CA ALA A 74 8.76 -2.18 -11.82
C ALA A 74 9.42 -3.44 -11.23
N PRO A 75 10.75 -3.61 -11.37
CA PRO A 75 11.45 -4.82 -10.89
C PRO A 75 11.34 -5.01 -9.38
N GLN A 76 11.04 -3.95 -8.63
CA GLN A 76 10.77 -4.01 -7.21
C GLN A 76 9.64 -4.99 -6.87
N LEU A 77 8.60 -5.08 -7.71
CA LEU A 77 7.46 -5.97 -7.46
C LEU A 77 7.83 -7.46 -7.57
N SER A 78 8.83 -7.82 -8.38
CA SER A 78 9.22 -9.23 -8.55
C SER A 78 10.01 -9.79 -7.38
N ILE A 79 10.68 -8.92 -6.62
CA ILE A 79 11.51 -9.30 -5.46
C ILE A 79 10.82 -8.99 -4.12
N ALA A 80 9.72 -8.23 -4.13
CA ALA A 80 8.98 -7.89 -2.91
C ALA A 80 8.31 -9.11 -2.28
N ARG A 81 8.56 -9.31 -0.99
CA ARG A 81 7.97 -10.38 -0.16
C ARG A 81 7.04 -9.85 0.91
N ARG A 82 7.22 -8.60 1.35
CA ARG A 82 6.37 -7.96 2.35
C ARG A 82 6.05 -6.53 1.97
N PHE A 83 4.84 -6.12 2.30
CA PHE A 83 4.35 -4.75 2.24
C PHE A 83 4.12 -4.28 3.67
N LEU A 84 4.67 -3.11 4.02
CA LEU A 84 4.41 -2.46 5.30
C LEU A 84 4.08 -1.00 5.07
N ASN A 85 3.01 -0.50 5.69
CA ASN A 85 2.79 0.94 5.76
C ASN A 85 3.92 1.64 6.54
N ILE A 86 4.10 2.95 6.36
CA ILE A 86 5.27 3.67 6.92
C ILE A 86 5.37 3.54 8.45
N SER A 87 4.25 3.64 9.18
CA SER A 87 4.25 3.44 10.64
C SER A 87 4.76 2.06 11.03
N ASP A 88 4.31 1.04 10.31
CA ASP A 88 4.67 -0.35 10.57
C ASP A 88 6.10 -0.69 10.11
N LEU A 89 6.59 -0.03 9.07
CA LEU A 89 7.97 -0.11 8.66
C LEU A 89 8.92 0.43 9.74
N PHE A 90 8.56 1.57 10.36
CA PHE A 90 9.32 2.09 11.49
C PHE A 90 9.21 1.20 12.73
N ASN A 91 8.02 0.66 13.03
CA ASN A 91 7.89 -0.35 14.09
C ASN A 91 8.78 -1.57 13.83
N PHE A 92 8.85 -2.04 12.59
CA PHE A 92 9.73 -3.13 12.18
C PHE A 92 11.20 -2.78 12.41
N PHE A 93 11.65 -1.58 12.04
CA PHE A 93 13.05 -1.17 12.30
C PHE A 93 13.40 -1.09 13.78
N LEU A 94 12.44 -0.75 14.65
CA LEU A 94 12.67 -0.67 16.10
C LEU A 94 12.58 -2.01 16.82
N THR A 95 11.78 -2.95 16.30
CA THR A 95 11.37 -4.16 17.05
C THR A 95 11.72 -5.47 16.35
N GLY A 96 12.04 -5.44 15.06
CA GLY A 96 12.14 -6.62 14.20
C GLY A 96 10.79 -7.28 13.89
N GLN A 97 9.66 -6.74 14.38
CA GLN A 97 8.32 -7.31 14.17
C GLN A 97 7.62 -6.64 12.99
N LYS A 98 7.12 -7.45 12.06
CA LYS A 98 6.36 -6.97 10.90
C LYS A 98 4.88 -7.10 11.23
N ASN A 99 4.17 -5.98 11.19
CA ASN A 99 2.74 -5.96 11.36
C ASN A 99 2.11 -5.01 10.35
N ASN A 100 0.80 -5.08 10.14
CA ASN A 100 0.08 -4.01 9.46
C ASN A 100 -1.07 -3.60 10.37
N GLU A 101 -0.98 -2.40 10.93
CA GLU A 101 -1.99 -1.89 11.84
C GLU A 101 -3.29 -1.64 11.05
N PHE A 102 -4.43 -2.00 11.64
CA PHE A 102 -5.72 -2.02 10.96
C PHE A 102 -6.08 -0.64 10.38
N THR A 103 -6.02 0.42 11.19
CA THR A 103 -6.48 1.75 10.75
C THR A 103 -5.64 2.26 9.59
N ILE A 104 -4.32 2.14 9.63
CA ILE A 104 -3.47 2.57 8.50
C ILE A 104 -3.64 1.68 7.27
N SER A 105 -3.86 0.38 7.45
CA SER A 105 -4.13 -0.56 6.35
C SER A 105 -5.39 -0.18 5.57
N THR A 106 -6.42 0.34 6.22
CA THR A 106 -7.65 0.79 5.53
C THR A 106 -7.40 1.95 4.55
N THR A 107 -6.36 2.76 4.78
CA THR A 107 -6.01 3.87 3.90
C THR A 107 -5.48 3.42 2.54
N THR A 108 -5.03 2.16 2.43
CA THR A 108 -4.37 1.63 1.23
C THR A 108 -5.30 1.43 0.04
N GLN A 109 -6.61 1.28 0.30
CA GLN A 109 -7.60 0.76 -0.64
C GLN A 109 -7.28 -0.67 -1.13
N CYS A 110 -6.50 -1.43 -0.37
CA CYS A 110 -6.24 -2.85 -0.60
C CYS A 110 -6.86 -3.74 0.49
N TYR A 111 -7.45 -3.16 1.54
CA TYR A 111 -7.97 -3.88 2.70
C TYR A 111 -9.49 -3.85 2.73
N ASN A 112 -10.11 -5.00 2.99
CA ASN A 112 -11.55 -5.14 3.18
C ASN A 112 -11.88 -5.05 4.68
N PRO A 113 -12.51 -3.96 5.16
CA PRO A 113 -12.79 -3.77 6.58
C PRO A 113 -13.88 -4.71 7.13
N ASN A 114 -14.76 -5.25 6.27
CA ASN A 114 -15.82 -6.18 6.70
C ASN A 114 -15.24 -7.58 6.95
N GLU A 115 -14.33 -8.02 6.08
CA GLU A 115 -13.68 -9.34 6.19
C GLU A 115 -12.39 -9.32 7.00
N GLN A 116 -11.93 -8.12 7.39
CA GLN A 116 -10.70 -7.89 8.14
C GLN A 116 -9.46 -8.56 7.50
N LYS A 117 -9.36 -8.48 6.18
CA LYS A 117 -8.24 -9.03 5.39
C LYS A 117 -7.99 -8.20 4.14
N TRP A 118 -6.87 -8.46 3.47
CA TRP A 118 -6.59 -7.90 2.16
C TRP A 118 -7.61 -8.39 1.11
N CYS A 119 -8.00 -7.50 0.21
CA CYS A 119 -8.87 -7.80 -0.94
C CYS A 119 -8.15 -8.79 -1.87
N ALA A 120 -8.92 -9.68 -2.50
CA ALA A 120 -8.40 -10.72 -3.40
C ALA A 120 -8.34 -10.26 -4.86
#